data_AF-A0A7C1HP82-F1
#
_entry.id   AF-A0A7C1HP82-F1
#
_cell.length_a   1.000
_cell.length_b   1.000
_cell.length_c   1.000
_cell.angle_alpha   90.00
_cell.angle_beta   90.00
_cell.angle_gamma   90.00
#
_symmetry.space_group_name_H-M   'P 1'
#
loop_
_entity.id
_entity.type
_entity.pdbx_description
1 polymer ?
#
loop_
_entity_poly.entity_id
_entity_poly.type
_entity_poly.pdbx_seq_one_letter_code
_entity_poly.pdbx_strand_id
1 'polypeptide(L)' 'MKIAIEELAGCSGCTIAILDLHEMILDVLETAEIVYSPVIMDVKEPPEGIDIAFVTGAVRNA' A
#
# COMPACT_ATOMS: atom_id res chain seq x y z
N MET A 1 -1.72 0.09 13.82
CA MET A 1 -1.48 1.23 12.91
C MET A 1 -2.01 0.83 11.54
N LYS A 2 -2.87 1.65 10.93
CA LYS A 2 -3.52 1.36 9.65
C LYS A 2 -2.77 2.03 8.50
N ILE A 3 -2.34 1.21 7.53
CA ILE A 3 -1.56 1.64 6.37
C ILE A 3 -2.39 1.47 5.11
N ALA A 4 -2.35 2.46 4.22
CA ALA A 4 -2.85 2.36 2.86
C ALA A 4 -1.70 2.49 1.84
N ILE A 5 -1.81 1.79 0.72
CA ILE A 5 -0.90 1.91 -0.43
C ILE A 5 -1.76 2.27 -1.64
N GLU A 6 -1.51 3.43 -2.25
CA GLU A 6 -2.23 3.92 -3.42
C GLU A 6 -1.28 4.03 -4.62
N GLU A 7 -1.79 3.75 -5.81
CA GLU A 7 -1.03 3.75 -7.06
C GLU A 7 -1.58 4.82 -8.01
N LEU A 8 -0.76 5.83 -8.30
CA LEU A 8 -1.03 6.81 -9.34
C LEU A 8 -0.39 6.37 -10.66
N ALA A 9 0.19 7.30 -11.42
CA ALA A 9 0.95 6.94 -12.62
C ALA A 9 2.32 6.38 -12.23
N GLY A 10 2.35 5.08 -12.00
CA GLY A 10 3.53 4.28 -11.72
C GLY A 10 3.49 2.93 -12.45
N CYS A 11 4.43 2.05 -12.10
CA CYS A 11 4.53 0.69 -12.65
C CYS A 11 4.36 -0.39 -11.57
N SER A 12 3.86 -0.03 -10.39
CA SER A 12 3.77 -0.88 -9.20
C SER A 12 5.09 -1.38 -8.62
N GLY A 13 6.24 -0.96 -9.16
CA GLY A 13 7.56 -1.32 -8.64
C GLY A 13 7.78 -0.92 -7.18
N CYS A 14 7.17 0.18 -6.71
CA CYS A 14 7.22 0.57 -5.29
C CYS A 14 6.47 -0.43 -4.40
N THR A 15 5.29 -0.89 -4.82
CA THR A 15 4.53 -1.90 -4.08
C THR A 15 5.24 -3.24 -4.09
N ILE A 16 5.84 -3.63 -5.23
CA ILE A 16 6.68 -4.84 -5.29
C ILE A 16 7.88 -4.71 -4.36
N ALA A 17 8.53 -3.55 -4.25
CA ALA A 17 9.64 -3.35 -3.31
C ALA A 17 9.21 -3.50 -1.83
N ILE A 18 7.95 -3.21 -1.49
CA ILE A 18 7.40 -3.51 -0.15
C ILE A 18 7.26 -5.03 0.02
N LEU A 19 6.77 -5.75 -0.99
CA LEU A 19 6.67 -7.21 -0.97
C LEU A 19 8.04 -7.91 -1.00
N ASP A 20 9.06 -7.23 -1.50
CA ASP A 20 10.46 -7.69 -1.53
C ASP A 20 11.12 -7.67 -0.14
N LEU A 21 10.40 -7.26 0.91
CA LEU A 21 10.77 -7.55 2.30
C LEU A 21 10.69 -9.06 2.62
N HIS A 22 10.11 -9.86 1.71
CA HIS A 22 9.98 -11.29 1.85
C HIS A 22 9.33 -11.67 3.19
N GLU A 23 9.94 -12.54 3.99
CA GLU A 23 9.44 -12.96 5.30
C GLU A 23 9.33 -11.82 6.31
N MET A 24 10.18 -10.78 6.21
CA MET A 24 10.17 -9.66 7.15
C MET A 24 8.88 -8.82 7.07
N ILE A 25 8.12 -8.95 5.97
CA ILE A 25 6.80 -8.30 5.88
C ILE A 25 5.85 -8.83 6.95
N LEU A 26 6.02 -10.09 7.39
CA LEU A 26 5.18 -10.68 8.43
C LEU A 26 5.38 -9.97 9.76
N ASP A 27 6.62 -9.62 10.12
CA ASP A 27 6.94 -8.86 11.33
C ASP A 27 6.32 -7.46 11.30
N VAL A 28 6.30 -6.82 10.12
CA VAL A 28 5.61 -5.53 9.93
C VAL A 28 4.11 -5.70 10.17
N LEU A 29 3.53 -6.77 9.62
CA LEU A 29 2.09 -7.06 9.74
C LEU A 29 1.66 -7.44 11.17
N GLU A 30 2.58 -7.76 12.08
CA GLU A 30 2.28 -7.92 13.51
C GLU A 30 2.00 -6.59 14.21
N THR A 31 2.54 -5.48 13.71
CA THR A 31 2.44 -4.15 14.35
C THR A 31 1.64 -3.13 13.54
N ALA A 32 1.46 -3.38 12.24
CA ALA A 32 0.70 -2.56 11.32
C ALA A 32 -0.24 -3.41 10.46
N GLU A 33 -1.36 -2.84 10.06
CA GLU A 33 -2.37 -3.49 9.23
C GLU A 33 -2.45 -2.74 7.89
N ILE A 34 -2.22 -3.44 6.78
CA ILE A 34 -2.50 -2.89 5.45
C ILE A 34 -4.01 -3.00 5.25
N VAL A 35 -4.70 -1.87 5.23
CA VAL A 35 -6.17 -1.80 5.12
C VAL A 35 -6.65 -1.54 3.70
N TYR A 36 -5.75 -1.08 2.82
CA TYR A 36 -6.05 -0.79 1.44
C TYR A 36 -4.79 -0.89 0.57
N SER A 37 -4.90 -1.62 -0.54
CA SER A 37 -3.94 -1.62 -1.63
C SER A 37 -4.57 -2.23 -2.89
N PRO A 38 -4.67 -1.50 -4.01
CA PRO A 38 -5.26 -2.01 -5.24
C PRO A 38 -4.56 -3.25 -5.82
N VAL A 39 -3.27 -3.42 -5.52
CA VAL A 39 -2.45 -4.50 -6.10
C VAL A 39 -2.57 -5.80 -5.29
N ILE A 40 -2.65 -5.74 -3.96
CA ILE A 40 -2.58 -6.92 -3.08
C ILE A 40 -3.85 -7.21 -2.30
N MET A 41 -4.87 -6.34 -2.36
CA MET A 41 -6.14 -6.52 -1.64
C MET A 41 -7.35 -6.28 -2.53
N ASP A 42 -8.47 -6.91 -2.17
CA ASP A 42 -9.75 -6.73 -2.87
C ASP A 42 -10.61 -5.57 -2.35
N VAL A 43 -10.13 -4.82 -1.35
CA VAL A 43 -10.78 -3.60 -0.88
C VAL A 43 -10.70 -2.54 -1.98
N LYS A 44 -11.87 -2.10 -2.48
CA LYS A 44 -11.94 -1.24 -3.67
C LYS A 44 -11.87 0.26 -3.39
N GLU A 45 -12.18 0.68 -2.17
CA GLU A 45 -12.19 2.08 -1.75
C GLU A 45 -11.34 2.23 -0.48
N PRO A 46 -10.51 3.29 -0.35
CA PRO A 46 -9.74 3.55 0.86
C PRO A 46 -10.69 3.73 2.07
N PRO A 47 -10.53 2.97 3.17
CA PRO A 47 -11.37 3.13 4.35
C PRO A 47 -10.99 4.39 5.13
N GLU A 48 -11.90 4.85 6.00
CA GLU A 48 -11.59 5.93 6.94
C GLU A 48 -10.58 5.47 8.03
N GLY A 49 -9.88 6.45 8.62
CA GLY A 49 -8.97 6.21 9.75
C GLY A 49 -7.64 5.57 9.35
N ILE A 50 -7.12 5.89 8.16
CA ILE A 50 -5.75 5.54 7.75
C ILE A 50 -4.76 6.41 8.54
N ASP A 51 -3.77 5.79 9.17
CA ASP A 51 -2.71 6.48 9.91
C ASP A 51 -1.57 6.93 8.98
N ILE A 52 -1.18 6.08 8.02
CA ILE A 52 -0.10 6.33 7.06
C ILE A 52 -0.53 5.88 5.66
N ALA A 53 -0.28 6.72 4.65
CA ALA A 53 -0.54 6.38 3.25
C ALA A 53 0.75 6.45 2.40
N PHE A 54 1.07 5.37 1.71
CA PHE A 54 2.08 5.33 0.66
C PHE A 54 1.41 5.63 -0.69
N VAL A 55 1.50 6.87 -1.14
CA VAL A 55 1.01 7.26 -2.48
C VAL A 55 2.18 7.15 -3.45
N THR A 56 2.08 6.21 -4.38
CA THR A 56 3.16 5.87 -5.32
C THR A 56 2.87 6.39 -6.72
N GLY A 57 3.91 6.65 -7.50
CA GLY A 57 3.77 7.22 -8.85
C GLY A 57 3.55 8.74 -8.86
N ALA A 58 3.41 9.30 -10.06
CA ALA A 58 3.21 10.74 -10.27
C ALA A 58 1.76 11.06 -10.65
N VAL A 59 1.40 12.35 -10.58
CA VAL A 59 0.14 12.84 -11.16
C VAL A 59 0.33 12.99 -12.67
N ARG A 60 -0.32 12.13 -13.47
CA ARG A 60 -0.21 12.13 -14.94
C ARG A 60 -1.50 12.53 -15.63
N ASN A 61 -2.63 12.38 -14.95
CA ASN A 61 -3.99 12.65 -15.41
C ASN A 61 -4.81 13.26 -14.26
N ALA A 62 -6.02 13.67 -14.60
CA ALA A 62 -7.02 14.21 -13.68
C ALA A 62 -8.14 13.19 -13.48
#